data_AF-A0A533V587-F1
#
_entry.id   AF-A0A533V587-F1
#
_cell.length_a   1.000
_cell.length_b   1.000
_cell.length_c   1.000
_cell.angle_alpha   90.00
_cell.angle_beta   90.00
_cell.angle_gamma   90.00
#
_symmetry.space_group_name_H-M   'P 1'
#
loop_
_entity.id
_entity.type
_entity.pdbx_description
1 polymer ?
#
loop_
_entity_poly.entity_id
_entity_poly.type
_entity_poly.pdbx_seq_one_letter_code
_entity_poly.pdbx_strand_id
1 'polypeptide(L)'
;MNLLIDEIPTPKELCNFANSNSISIEDLLFFGGEEYEIVATVPRANYKKMIKKAKKHKIKIYKIGKVLTGTGNVYYSKEGVQKLVKNNGFMHFAR
;
A
#
# COMPACT_ATOMS: atom_id res chain seq x y z
N MET A 1 1.42 13.98 9.71
CA MET A 1 0.42 13.50 8.74
C MET A 1 0.26 12.00 8.93
N ASN A 2 -0.96 11.46 8.93
CA ASN A 2 -1.18 10.01 8.96
C ASN A 2 -1.60 9.48 7.57
N LEU A 3 -1.38 8.20 7.33
CA LEU A 3 -1.84 7.48 6.15
C LEU A 3 -2.82 6.38 6.56
N LEU A 4 -3.96 6.26 5.88
CA LEU A 4 -4.87 5.13 5.99
C LEU A 4 -4.87 4.38 4.67
N ILE A 5 -4.43 3.13 4.70
CA ILE A 5 -4.47 2.19 3.59
C ILE A 5 -5.72 1.33 3.76
N ASP A 6 -6.60 1.31 2.78
CA ASP A 6 -7.87 0.57 2.81
C ASP A 6 -8.02 -0.44 1.66
N GLU A 7 -7.12 -0.40 0.67
CA GLU A 7 -7.09 -1.33 -0.46
C GLU A 7 -5.64 -1.52 -0.92
N ILE A 8 -5.18 -2.75 -1.13
CA ILE A 8 -3.89 -3.03 -1.76
C ILE A 8 -4.13 -4.00 -2.91
N PRO A 9 -3.74 -3.67 -4.15
CA PRO A 9 -3.83 -4.59 -5.27
C PRO A 9 -3.00 -5.84 -4.95
N THR A 10 -3.68 -6.95 -4.74
CA THR A 10 -3.03 -8.20 -4.33
C THR A 10 -3.32 -9.27 -5.39
N PRO A 11 -2.30 -9.73 -6.13
CA PRO A 11 -2.47 -10.83 -7.08
C PRO A 11 -2.93 -12.10 -6.39
N LYS A 12 -3.81 -12.88 -7.05
CA LYS A 12 -4.33 -14.13 -6.49
C LYS A 12 -3.19 -15.14 -6.28
N GLU A 13 -2.23 -15.14 -7.19
CA GLU A 13 -1.03 -15.97 -7.15
C GLU A 13 -0.19 -15.69 -5.90
N LEU A 14 -0.10 -14.44 -5.47
CA LEU A 14 0.60 -14.06 -4.24
C LEU A 14 -0.13 -14.58 -3.00
N CYS A 15 -1.48 -14.51 -2.98
CA CYS A 15 -2.28 -15.12 -1.91
C CYS A 15 -2.08 -16.65 -1.86
N ASN A 16 -2.08 -17.32 -3.01
CA ASN A 16 -1.86 -18.76 -3.08
C ASN A 16 -0.46 -19.12 -2.56
N PHE A 17 0.56 -18.37 -2.97
CA PHE A 17 1.94 -18.55 -2.49
C PHE A 17 2.03 -18.37 -0.97
N ALA A 18 1.44 -17.31 -0.42
CA ALA A 18 1.42 -17.04 1.02
C ALA A 18 0.79 -18.23 1.79
N ASN A 19 -0.37 -18.70 1.32
CA ASN A 19 -1.07 -19.83 1.93
C ASN A 19 -0.26 -21.13 1.86
N SER A 20 0.31 -21.47 0.70
CA SER A 20 1.11 -22.69 0.51
C SER A 20 2.38 -22.71 1.37
N ASN A 21 2.92 -21.54 1.72
CA ASN A 21 4.13 -21.42 2.54
C ASN A 21 3.85 -21.04 3.99
N SER A 22 2.58 -20.93 4.40
CA SER A 22 2.18 -20.46 5.74
C SER A 22 2.80 -19.11 6.12
N ILE A 23 2.92 -18.21 5.13
CA ILE A 23 3.40 -16.84 5.30
C ILE A 23 2.19 -15.90 5.36
N SER A 24 2.27 -14.89 6.22
CA SER A 24 1.28 -13.82 6.27
C SER A 24 1.28 -13.02 4.96
N ILE A 25 0.11 -12.90 4.30
CA ILE A 25 0.00 -12.08 3.09
C ILE A 25 0.31 -10.61 3.38
N GLU A 26 -0.09 -10.12 4.56
CA GLU A 26 0.24 -8.76 5.00
C GLU A 26 1.75 -8.55 5.14
N ASP A 27 2.51 -9.56 5.57
CA ASP A 27 3.96 -9.43 5.68
C ASP A 27 4.61 -9.33 4.30
N LEU A 28 4.12 -10.08 3.32
CA LEU A 28 4.58 -9.96 1.93
C LEU A 28 4.25 -8.59 1.34
N LEU A 29 3.05 -8.05 1.62
CA LEU A 29 2.62 -6.76 1.07
C LEU A 29 3.33 -5.55 1.70
N PHE A 30 3.66 -5.61 2.99
CA PHE A 30 4.25 -4.46 3.70
C PHE A 30 5.77 -4.55 3.85
N PHE A 31 6.34 -5.76 3.83
CA PHE A 31 7.74 -6.01 4.16
C PHE A 31 8.46 -6.88 3.12
N GLY A 32 7.85 -7.16 1.97
CA GLY A 32 8.47 -7.90 0.86
C GLY A 32 9.64 -7.15 0.22
N GLY A 33 9.37 -5.97 -0.36
CA GLY A 33 10.38 -5.14 -0.99
C GLY A 33 10.66 -5.52 -2.45
N GLU A 34 11.52 -4.74 -3.10
CA GLU A 34 11.94 -4.94 -4.51
C GLU A 34 10.80 -4.83 -5.56
N GLU A 35 9.65 -4.25 -5.21
CA GLU A 35 8.56 -4.07 -6.18
C GLU A 35 8.86 -2.95 -7.18
N TYR A 36 9.77 -2.02 -6.85
CA TYR A 36 10.13 -0.83 -7.65
C TYR A 36 8.92 -0.01 -8.13
N GLU A 37 7.80 -0.08 -7.40
CA GLU A 37 6.57 0.65 -7.67
C GLU A 37 6.58 2.06 -7.04
N ILE A 38 5.86 3.00 -7.65
CA ILE A 38 5.78 4.39 -7.16
C ILE A 38 4.55 4.57 -6.27
N VAL A 39 4.76 4.97 -5.02
CA VAL A 39 3.70 5.42 -4.10
C VAL A 39 3.72 6.94 -4.01
N ALA A 40 2.56 7.57 -4.26
CA ALA A 40 2.43 9.02 -4.23
C ALA A 40 1.10 9.47 -3.60
N THR A 41 1.09 10.70 -3.09
CA THR A 41 -0.14 11.37 -2.66
C THR A 41 -0.60 12.37 -3.71
N VAL A 42 -1.91 12.61 -3.78
CA VAL A 42 -2.50 13.59 -4.70
C VAL A 42 -3.64 14.34 -4.01
N PRO A 43 -3.72 15.67 -4.13
CA PRO A 43 -4.89 16.42 -3.66
C PRO A 43 -6.17 15.89 -4.30
N ARG A 44 -7.25 15.78 -3.52
CA ARG A 44 -8.55 15.26 -4.02
C ARG A 44 -9.05 16.01 -5.27
N ALA A 45 -8.84 17.33 -5.31
CA ALA A 45 -9.19 18.17 -6.45
C ALA A 45 -8.47 17.77 -7.75
N ASN A 46 -7.24 17.24 -7.65
CA ASN A 46 -6.41 16.85 -8.79
C ASN A 46 -6.55 15.37 -9.18
N TYR A 47 -7.15 14.53 -8.33
CA TYR A 47 -7.24 13.08 -8.54
C TYR A 47 -7.87 12.71 -9.88
N LYS A 48 -9.04 13.29 -10.22
CA LYS A 48 -9.74 13.01 -11.48
C LYS A 48 -8.88 13.36 -12.71
N LYS A 49 -8.19 14.50 -12.68
CA LYS A 49 -7.31 14.96 -13.76
C LYS A 49 -6.09 14.03 -13.92
N MET A 50 -5.51 13.61 -12.81
CA MET A 50 -4.38 12.67 -12.79
C MET A 50 -4.78 11.31 -13.39
N ILE A 51 -5.89 10.71 -12.96
CA ILE A 51 -6.38 9.43 -13.50
C ILE A 51 -6.66 9.52 -15.01
N LYS A 52 -7.24 10.63 -15.50
CA LYS A 52 -7.47 10.84 -16.94
C LYS A 52 -6.15 10.84 -17.73
N LYS A 53 -5.11 11.50 -17.21
CA LYS A 53 -3.78 11.51 -17.84
C LYS A 53 -3.12 10.13 -17.81
N ALA A 54 -3.19 9.43 -16.69
CA ALA A 54 -2.63 8.08 -16.56
C ALA A 54 -3.24 7.11 -17.56
N LYS A 55 -4.58 7.12 -17.70
CA LYS A 55 -5.30 6.33 -18.70
C LYS A 55 -4.84 6.65 -20.13
N LYS A 56 -4.65 7.93 -20.47
CA LYS A 56 -4.14 8.35 -21.78
C LYS A 56 -2.75 7.75 -22.08
N HIS A 57 -1.91 7.60 -21.05
CA HIS A 57 -0.56 7.04 -21.17
C HIS A 57 -0.48 5.54 -20.83
N LYS A 58 -1.63 4.86 -20.68
CA LYS A 58 -1.72 3.44 -20.33
C LYS A 58 -0.98 3.08 -19.03
N ILE A 59 -0.86 4.04 -18.12
CA ILE A 59 -0.28 3.84 -16.78
C ILE A 59 -1.40 3.33 -15.86
N LYS A 60 -1.18 2.16 -15.26
CA LYS A 60 -2.07 1.60 -14.24
C LYS A 60 -1.86 2.37 -12.93
N ILE A 61 -2.95 2.79 -12.31
CA ILE A 61 -2.92 3.49 -11.02
C ILE A 61 -3.97 2.86 -10.12
N TYR A 62 -3.55 2.60 -8.89
CA TYR A 62 -4.40 2.05 -7.84
C TYR A 62 -4.50 3.07 -6.73
N LYS A 63 -5.72 3.42 -6.34
CA LYS A 63 -5.94 4.18 -5.12
C LYS A 63 -5.92 3.19 -3.97
N ILE A 64 -4.92 3.33 -3.09
CA ILE A 64 -4.72 2.41 -1.98
C ILE A 64 -5.18 2.96 -0.63
N GLY A 65 -5.64 4.21 -0.59
CA GLY A 65 -6.00 4.85 0.67
C GLY A 65 -6.21 6.36 0.62
N LYS A 66 -5.99 7.00 1.78
CA LYS A 66 -6.11 8.45 1.97
C LYS A 66 -5.14 8.99 3.04
N VAL A 67 -4.81 10.26 2.87
CA VAL A 67 -4.08 11.06 3.86
C VAL A 67 -5.05 11.58 4.93
N LEU A 68 -4.61 11.55 6.19
CA LEU A 68 -5.33 12.08 7.36
C LEU A 68 -4.44 13.06 8.13
N THR A 69 -5.06 13.98 8.87
CA THR A 69 -4.35 14.78 9.87
C THR A 69 -3.86 13.86 10.99
N GLY A 70 -2.64 14.10 11.50
CA GLY A 70 -2.08 13.28 12.58
C GLY A 70 -0.56 13.36 12.69
N THR A 71 0.02 12.45 13.48
CA THR A 71 1.39 12.50 13.99
C THR A 71 2.46 11.78 13.15
N GLY A 72 2.09 11.04 12.10
CA GLY A 72 3.08 10.27 11.30
C GLY A 72 2.73 8.79 11.11
N ASN A 73 1.60 8.32 11.62
CA ASN A 73 1.27 6.90 11.66
C ASN A 73 0.69 6.40 10.33
N VAL A 74 0.96 5.13 10.03
CA VAL A 74 0.37 4.39 8.90
C VAL A 74 -0.57 3.33 9.45
N TYR A 75 -1.83 3.37 9.03
CA TYR A 75 -2.87 2.41 9.41
C TYR A 75 -3.28 1.59 8.20
N TYR A 76 -3.50 0.30 8.40
CA TYR A 76 -4.11 -0.60 7.42
C TYR A 76 -5.49 -1.03 7.90
N SER A 77 -6.51 -0.80 7.08
CA SER A 77 -7.89 -1.15 7.35
C SER A 77 -8.30 -2.35 6.50
N LYS A 78 -8.63 -3.46 7.14
CA LYS A 78 -9.16 -4.66 6.49
C LYS A 78 -10.44 -5.07 7.22
N GLU A 79 -11.53 -5.23 6.48
CA GLU A 79 -12.84 -5.67 7.02
C GLU A 79 -13.33 -4.81 8.19
N GLY A 80 -13.08 -3.49 8.13
CA GLY A 80 -13.49 -2.54 9.17
C GLY A 80 -12.55 -2.49 10.38
N VAL A 81 -11.56 -3.38 10.48
CA VAL A 81 -10.56 -3.36 11.55
C VAL A 81 -9.32 -2.59 11.11
N GLN A 82 -8.95 -1.56 11.88
CA GLN A 82 -7.74 -0.78 11.64
C GLN A 82 -6.59 -1.29 12.50
N LYS A 83 -5.45 -1.57 11.85
CA LYS A 83 -4.21 -1.99 12.48
C LYS A 83 -3.11 -0.97 12.20
N LEU A 84 -2.26 -0.68 13.19
CA LEU A 84 -1.05 0.12 12.97
C LEU A 84 -0.04 -0.72 12.19
N VAL A 85 0.48 -0.19 11.08
CA VAL A 85 1.56 -0.82 10.32
C VAL A 85 2.87 -0.53 11.04
N LYS A 86 3.56 -1.59 11.46
CA LYS A 86 4.85 -1.47 12.15
C LYS A 86 5.94 -1.05 11.16
N ASN A 87 6.95 -0.35 11.66
CA ASN A 87 8.14 -0.04 10.87
C ASN A 87 9.13 -1.21 10.91
N ASN A 88 8.79 -2.29 10.22
CA ASN A 88 9.59 -3.52 10.12
C ASN A 88 10.20 -3.70 8.72
N GLY A 89 10.43 -2.61 7.99
CA GLY A 89 11.05 -2.66 6.68
C GLY A 89 12.51 -3.12 6.73
N PHE A 90 13.07 -3.39 5.55
CA PHE A 90 14.45 -3.81 5.41
C PHE A 90 15.44 -2.74 5.90
N MET A 91 16.43 -3.16 6.69
CA MET A 91 17.53 -2.34 7.17
C MET A 91 18.85 -3.12 7.02
N HIS A 92 19.76 -2.61 6.19
CA HIS A 92 21.02 -3.30 5.86
C HIS A 92 21.85 -3.74 7.07
N PHE A 93 21.85 -2.93 8.12
CA PHE A 93 22.59 -3.19 9.36
C PHE A 93 21.63 -3.18 10.54
N ALA A 94 20.58 -4.01 10.45
CA ALA A 94 19.72 -4.28 11.59
C ALA A 94 20.59 -4.70 12.79
N ARG A 95 20.47 -3.95 13.89
CA ARG A 95 21.19 -4.20 15.15
C ARG A 95 20.53 -5.31 15.95
#